data_AF-A0A177Q8C5-F1
#
_entry.id   AF-A0A177Q8C5-F1
#
_cell.length_a   1.000
_cell.length_b   1.000
_cell.length_c   1.000
_cell.angle_alpha   90.00
_cell.angle_beta   90.00
_cell.angle_gamma   90.00
#
_symmetry.space_group_name_H-M   'P 1'
#
loop_
_entity.id
_entity.type
_entity.pdbx_description
1 polymer ?
#
loop_
_entity_poly.entity_id
_entity_poly.type
_entity_poly.pdbx_seq_one_letter_code
_entity_poly.pdbx_strand_id
1 'polypeptide(L)'
;MEQVARGQFLLGISERGFPKGRLKGRTARVIVTMGMPVLLYRLLYGAHGVKAFNRSILGLAGIKPVATSLFGAAQIQPPGCNRVIEAVRQLGRRTA
;
A
#
# COMPACT_ATOMS: atom_id res chain seq x y z
N MET A 1 12.14 1.88 2.78
CA MET A 1 11.39 2.18 4.02
C MET A 1 12.31 2.26 5.23
N GLU A 2 13.25 1.33 5.38
CA GLU A 2 14.09 1.26 6.57
C GLU A 2 14.76 2.60 6.95
N GLN A 3 15.34 3.32 5.99
CA GLN A 3 15.99 4.61 6.27
C GLN A 3 15.01 5.72 6.68
N VAL A 4 13.86 5.82 6.01
CA VAL A 4 12.83 6.82 6.32
C VAL A 4 12.11 6.50 7.63
N ALA A 5 12.13 5.24 8.08
CA ALA A 5 11.50 4.81 9.31
C ALA A 5 12.28 5.13 10.60
N ARG A 6 13.53 5.59 10.47
CA ARG A 6 14.41 5.89 11.60
C ARG A 6 13.98 7.16 12.36
N GLY A 7 14.62 7.40 13.51
CA GLY A 7 14.52 8.68 14.23
C GLY A 7 13.13 9.00 14.78
N GLN A 8 12.36 7.97 15.15
CA GLN A 8 10.96 8.11 15.61
C GLN A 8 9.99 8.74 14.60
N PHE A 9 10.33 8.78 13.31
CA PHE A 9 9.48 9.39 12.28
C PHE A 9 8.23 8.56 12.00
N LEU A 10 8.39 7.25 11.79
CA LEU A 10 7.26 6.33 11.57
C LEU A 10 6.66 5.84 12.91
N LEU A 11 7.52 5.48 13.86
CA LEU A 11 7.15 4.88 15.15
C LEU A 11 7.88 5.56 16.30
N GLY A 12 7.14 6.14 17.23
CA GLY A 12 7.69 6.64 18.49
C GLY A 12 7.93 5.53 19.50
N ILE A 13 8.96 5.69 20.32
CA ILE A 13 9.18 4.85 21.49
C ILE A 13 8.05 5.14 22.49
N SER A 14 7.50 4.10 23.12
CA SER A 14 6.50 4.23 24.18
C SER A 14 6.94 3.42 25.39
N GLU A 15 6.64 3.93 26.58
CA GLU A 15 6.97 3.30 27.86
C GLU A 15 6.17 2.01 28.11
N ARG A 16 5.11 1.76 27.33
CA ARG A 16 4.23 0.58 27.45
C ARG A 16 4.58 -0.56 26.50
N GLY A 17 5.81 -0.60 25.98
CA GLY A 17 6.32 -1.69 25.13
C GLY A 17 5.80 -1.72 23.69
N PHE A 18 4.62 -1.16 23.39
CA PHE A 18 4.11 -1.07 22.02
C PHE A 18 4.50 0.27 21.36
N PRO A 19 5.05 0.27 20.12
CA PRO A 19 5.45 1.50 19.45
C PRO A 19 4.26 2.41 19.10
N LYS A 20 4.39 3.72 19.33
CA LYS A 20 3.34 4.71 19.07
C LYS A 20 3.43 5.23 17.65
N GLY A 21 2.45 4.93 16.80
CA GLY A 21 2.37 5.48 15.44
C GLY A 21 2.34 7.01 15.41
N ARG A 22 3.20 7.62 14.59
CA ARG A 22 3.42 9.08 14.51
C ARG A 22 2.76 9.73 13.29
N LEU A 23 2.20 8.95 12.38
CA LEU A 23 1.55 9.41 11.15
C LEU A 23 0.01 9.31 11.21
N LYS A 24 -0.57 9.45 12.40
CA LYS A 24 -2.02 9.49 12.59
C LYS A 24 -2.64 10.66 11.84
N GLY A 25 -3.88 10.47 11.36
CA GLY A 25 -4.61 11.47 10.57
C GLY A 25 -4.25 11.48 9.09
N ARG A 26 -3.32 10.62 8.66
CA ARG A 26 -2.95 10.46 7.24
C ARG A 26 -3.60 9.23 6.63
N THR A 27 -3.89 9.32 5.34
CA THR A 27 -4.34 8.22 4.50
C THR A 27 -3.23 7.82 3.53
N ALA A 28 -3.31 6.62 2.97
CA ALA A 28 -2.39 6.18 1.91
C ALA A 28 -3.13 5.38 0.84
N ARG A 29 -2.59 5.41 -0.37
CA ARG A 29 -2.95 4.47 -1.44
C ARG A 29 -1.72 3.71 -1.90
N VAL A 30 -1.81 2.38 -1.87
CA VAL A 30 -0.78 1.48 -2.35
C VAL A 30 -1.22 0.93 -3.71
N ILE A 31 -0.46 1.26 -4.75
CA ILE A 31 -0.68 0.74 -6.10
C ILE A 31 0.43 -0.26 -6.39
N VAL A 32 0.05 -1.49 -6.73
CA VAL A 32 1.01 -2.58 -7.00
C VAL A 32 0.78 -3.11 -8.39
N THR A 33 1.84 -3.09 -9.20
CA THR A 33 1.90 -3.81 -10.48
C THR A 33 2.66 -5.12 -10.28
N MET A 34 2.20 -6.18 -10.92
CA MET A 34 2.82 -7.50 -10.81
C MET A 34 2.76 -8.23 -12.15
N GLY A 35 3.80 -9.00 -12.46
CA GLY A 35 3.90 -9.82 -13.68
C GLY A 35 3.01 -11.07 -13.68
N MET A 36 2.26 -11.32 -12.60
CA MET A 36 1.31 -12.42 -12.48
C MET A 36 -0.15 -11.90 -12.55
N PRO A 37 -1.13 -12.74 -12.91
CA PRO A 37 -2.54 -12.37 -12.82
C PRO A 37 -2.96 -12.09 -11.37
N VAL A 38 -3.76 -11.04 -11.15
CA VAL A 38 -4.23 -10.64 -9.81
C VAL A 38 -5.04 -11.75 -9.14
N LEU A 39 -5.84 -12.50 -9.91
CA LEU A 39 -6.62 -13.63 -9.38
C LEU A 39 -5.71 -14.69 -8.78
N LEU A 40 -4.64 -15.05 -9.50
CA LEU A 40 -3.65 -16.01 -9.02
C LEU A 40 -2.92 -15.50 -7.78
N TYR A 41 -2.62 -14.20 -7.70
CA TYR A 41 -2.02 -13.58 -6.52
C TYR A 41 -2.94 -13.66 -5.30
N ARG A 42 -4.23 -13.42 -5.51
CA ARG A 42 -5.23 -13.51 -4.43
C ARG A 42 -5.45 -14.94 -3.96
N LEU A 43 -5.40 -15.93 -4.87
CA LEU A 43 -5.62 -17.34 -4.53
C LEU A 43 -4.38 -18.01 -3.92
N LEU A 44 -3.20 -17.82 -4.52
CA LEU A 44 -1.97 -18.48 -4.06
C LEU A 44 -1.33 -17.78 -2.86
N TYR A 45 -1.32 -16.45 -2.85
CA TYR A 45 -0.63 -15.66 -1.82
C TYR A 45 -1.60 -14.99 -0.85
N GLY A 46 -2.91 -15.18 -1.02
CA GLY A 46 -3.95 -14.62 -0.14
C GLY A 46 -3.89 -13.10 0.01
N ALA A 47 -3.21 -12.40 -0.91
CA ALA A 47 -2.82 -10.99 -0.76
C ALA A 47 -2.03 -10.65 0.52
N HIS A 48 -1.37 -11.64 1.16
CA HIS A 48 -0.70 -11.47 2.44
C HIS A 48 0.45 -10.47 2.39
N GLY A 49 1.21 -10.40 1.29
CA GLY A 49 2.32 -9.45 1.19
C GLY A 49 1.87 -7.99 1.33
N VAL A 50 0.88 -7.58 0.52
CA VAL A 50 0.36 -6.21 0.57
C VAL A 50 -0.43 -5.96 1.86
N LYS A 51 -1.20 -6.95 2.34
CA LYS A 51 -1.95 -6.83 3.59
C LYS A 51 -1.02 -6.73 4.81
N ALA A 52 0.06 -7.49 4.85
CA ALA A 52 1.10 -7.44 5.88
C ALA A 52 1.83 -6.10 5.83
N PHE A 53 2.20 -5.61 4.64
CA PHE A 53 2.79 -4.27 4.51
C PHE A 53 1.84 -3.18 5.03
N ASN A 54 0.56 -3.22 4.63
CA ASN A 54 -0.44 -2.26 5.06
C ASN A 54 -0.66 -2.30 6.58
N ARG A 55 -0.71 -3.49 7.20
CA ARG A 55 -1.00 -3.64 8.64
C ARG A 55 0.23 -3.45 9.51
N SER A 56 1.37 -4.02 9.11
CA SER A 56 2.59 -4.06 9.90
C SER A 56 3.47 -2.83 9.73
N ILE A 57 3.43 -2.14 8.58
CA ILE A 57 4.24 -0.92 8.39
C ILE A 57 3.36 0.32 8.50
N LEU A 58 2.42 0.50 7.57
CA LEU A 58 1.58 1.71 7.51
C LEU A 58 0.60 1.77 8.70
N GLY A 59 0.03 0.63 9.06
CA GLY A 59 -0.90 0.50 10.18
C GLY A 59 -0.24 0.77 11.53
N LEU A 60 0.98 0.27 11.76
CA LEU A 60 1.74 0.59 12.97
C LEU A 60 2.11 2.08 13.03
N ALA A 61 2.44 2.68 11.89
CA ALA A 61 2.69 4.12 11.80
C ALA A 61 1.44 4.98 12.09
N GLY A 62 0.25 4.39 12.09
CA GLY A 62 -1.01 5.07 12.36
C GLY A 62 -1.74 5.59 11.12
N ILE A 63 -1.30 5.25 9.91
CA ILE A 63 -1.93 5.64 8.65
C ILE A 63 -3.18 4.78 8.43
N LYS A 64 -4.36 5.40 8.43
CA LYS A 64 -5.66 4.76 8.15
C LYS A 64 -6.66 5.78 7.58
N PRO A 65 -7.44 5.44 6.55
CA PRO A 65 -7.44 4.18 5.77
C PRO A 65 -6.27 4.04 4.79
N VAL A 66 -5.95 2.79 4.42
CA VAL A 66 -4.98 2.45 3.37
C VAL A 66 -5.71 1.76 2.21
N ALA A 67 -5.91 2.47 1.10
CA ALA A 67 -6.51 1.91 -0.11
C ALA A 67 -5.47 1.09 -0.88
N THR A 68 -5.89 0.00 -1.53
CA THR A 68 -4.98 -0.86 -2.31
C THR A 68 -5.55 -1.13 -3.69
N SER A 69 -4.72 -1.01 -4.72
CA SER A 69 -5.05 -1.34 -6.12
C SER A 69 -3.99 -2.26 -6.69
N LEU A 70 -4.40 -3.41 -7.22
CA LEU A 70 -3.51 -4.42 -7.80
C LEU A 70 -3.73 -4.48 -9.31
N PHE A 71 -2.64 -4.40 -10.07
CA PHE A 71 -2.64 -4.54 -11.52
C PHE A 71 -1.74 -5.70 -11.94
N GLY A 72 -2.31 -6.67 -12.66
CA GLY A 72 -1.61 -7.90 -13.07
C GLY A 72 -1.06 -7.83 -14.48
N ALA A 73 -0.38 -8.91 -14.88
CA ALA A 73 0.36 -9.03 -16.14
C ALA A 73 -0.38 -8.53 -17.38
N ALA A 74 -1.64 -8.93 -17.56
CA ALA A 74 -2.44 -8.60 -18.74
C ALA A 74 -2.79 -7.10 -18.85
N GLN A 75 -2.75 -6.37 -17.72
CA GLN A 75 -3.14 -4.96 -17.66
C GLN A 75 -1.94 -4.04 -17.91
N ILE A 76 -0.72 -4.51 -17.64
CA ILE A 76 0.50 -3.72 -17.73
C ILE A 76 1.27 -3.91 -19.04
N GLN A 77 0.80 -4.77 -19.94
CA GLN A 77 1.33 -4.93 -21.30
C GLN A 77 0.72 -3.88 -22.25
N PRO A 78 1.46 -3.38 -23.26
CA PRO A 78 0.85 -2.62 -24.36
C PRO A 78 -0.21 -3.50 -25.06
N PRO A 79 -1.42 -2.99 -25.39
CA PRO A 79 -1.96 -1.62 -25.26
C PRO A 79 -2.69 -1.33 -23.93
N GLY A 80 -2.75 -2.27 -22.98
CA GLY A 80 -3.48 -2.16 -21.71
C GLY A 80 -2.97 -1.11 -20.73
N CYS A 81 -1.68 -0.74 -20.83
CA CYS A 81 -1.03 0.18 -19.91
C CYS A 81 -1.72 1.56 -19.83
N ASN A 82 -2.23 2.07 -20.96
CA ASN A 82 -2.97 3.35 -20.98
C ASN A 82 -4.23 3.32 -20.12
N ARG A 83 -4.94 2.18 -20.06
CA ARG A 83 -6.13 2.01 -19.21
C ARG A 83 -5.76 1.99 -17.74
N VAL A 84 -4.63 1.38 -17.38
CA VAL A 84 -4.13 1.38 -16.00
C VAL A 84 -3.76 2.79 -15.56
N ILE A 85 -3.05 3.54 -16.40
CA ILE A 85 -2.69 4.93 -16.11
C ILE A 85 -3.95 5.78 -15.90
N GLU A 86 -4.95 5.65 -16.77
CA GLU A 86 -6.19 6.42 -16.63
C GLU A 86 -6.98 6.02 -15.38
N ALA A 87 -7.04 4.71 -15.06
CA ALA A 87 -7.64 4.25 -13.81
C ALA A 87 -6.93 4.84 -12.58
N VAL A 88 -5.59 4.89 -12.58
CA VAL A 88 -4.80 5.51 -11.51
C VAL A 88 -5.06 7.02 -11.41
N ARG A 89 -5.18 7.73 -12.52
CA ARG A 89 -5.55 9.15 -12.52
C ARG A 89 -6.93 9.38 -11.91
N GLN A 90 -7.93 8.58 -12.29
CA GLN A 90 -9.27 8.68 -11.70
C GLN A 90 -9.26 8.38 -10.21
N LEU A 91 -8.49 7.39 -9.78
CA LEU A 91 -8.29 7.10 -8.37
C LEU A 91 -7.73 8.33 -7.64
N GLY A 92 -6.71 8.99 -8.19
CA GLY A 92 -6.16 10.24 -7.64
C GLY A 92 -7.21 11.34 -7.45
N ARG A 93 -8.02 11.60 -8.49
CA ARG A 93 -9.08 12.62 -8.44
C ARG A 93 -10.15 12.37 -7.38
N ARG A 94 -10.47 11.11 -7.07
CA ARG A 94 -11.47 10.75 -6.04
C ARG A 94 -10.99 10.93 -4.60
N THR A 95 -9.70 11.18 -4.41
CA THR A 95 -9.06 11.23 -3.07
C THR A 95 -8.44 12.60 -2.80
N ALA A 96 -8.64 13.56 -3.70
CA ALA A 96 -8.33 14.97 -3.53
C ALA A 96 -9.51 15.70 -2.87
#